data_AF-A0A1H8NLS2-F1
#
_entry.id   AF-A0A1H8NLS2-F1
#
_cell.length_a   1.000
_cell.length_b   1.000
_cell.length_c   1.000
_cell.angle_alpha   90.00
_cell.angle_beta   90.00
_cell.angle_gamma   90.00
#
_symmetry.space_group_name_H-M   'P 1'
#
loop_
_entity.id
_entity.type
_entity.pdbx_description
1 polymer ?
#
loop_
_entity_poly.entity_id
_entity_poly.type
_entity_poly.pdbx_seq_one_letter_code
_entity_poly.pdbx_strand_id
1 'polypeptide(L)'
;MSTACGAAANPASRLPKFHDYIVERALLDMAEVSCGGKELPLWRQQVQYAVGHTLNDYYILTPEVRSQTPIQFLLERRWPQRSMCFPSLMHYWEVKNTIGDALVRLVSSCHEREVPFMLYEQWYVPVPELQMDLSIIFQLVWHSGKRGDGLNVQKFMVCGNEDVARGFIHMANVFCRKTYGAPPESVEIHFLLEGERRLYDGNAYTMEASLDYLRLLAVLNGERSSGGADCESRAERRNIPGEDSLSRNLLM
;
A
#
# COMPACT_ATOMS: atom_id res chain seq x y z
N MET A 1 47.15 36.19 -5.30
CA MET A 1 46.38 35.45 -6.33
C MET A 1 45.75 34.24 -5.64
N SER A 2 44.49 34.36 -5.24
CA SER A 2 43.75 33.31 -4.55
C SER A 2 42.59 32.90 -5.46
N THR A 3 42.72 31.76 -6.12
CA THR A 3 41.69 31.15 -6.96
C THR A 3 40.78 30.31 -6.07
N ALA A 4 39.63 30.87 -5.69
CA ALA A 4 38.52 30.12 -5.15
C ALA A 4 37.81 29.39 -6.29
N CYS A 5 38.05 28.08 -6.42
CA CYS A 5 37.29 27.22 -7.31
C CYS A 5 36.02 26.77 -6.57
N GLY A 6 34.95 27.55 -6.70
CA GLY A 6 33.62 27.15 -6.26
C GLY A 6 33.10 26.04 -7.17
N ALA A 7 33.21 24.79 -6.72
CA ALA A 7 32.49 23.69 -7.33
C ALA A 7 30.99 23.89 -7.03
N ALA A 8 30.25 24.37 -8.02
CA ALA A 8 28.80 24.38 -7.99
C ALA A 8 28.31 22.92 -7.88
N ALA A 9 27.85 22.54 -6.69
CA ALA A 9 27.11 21.32 -6.51
C ALA A 9 25.84 21.42 -7.36
N ASN A 10 25.80 20.69 -8.48
CA ASN A 10 24.59 20.48 -9.25
C ASN A 10 23.57 19.82 -8.31
N PRO A 11 22.43 20.46 -7.99
CA PRO A 11 21.37 19.74 -7.33
C PRO A 11 20.81 18.77 -8.37
N ALA A 12 21.16 17.49 -8.27
CA ALA A 12 20.48 16.44 -9.03
C ALA A 12 18.99 16.68 -8.87
N SER A 13 18.31 17.05 -9.96
CA SER A 13 16.89 17.29 -9.99
C SER A 13 16.22 16.04 -9.43
N ARG A 14 15.67 16.12 -8.21
CA ARG A 14 14.98 15.00 -7.58
C ARG A 14 13.85 14.61 -8.50
N LEU A 15 13.88 13.38 -9.01
CA LEU A 15 12.80 12.86 -9.84
C LEU A 15 11.50 12.84 -9.02
N PRO A 16 10.34 13.06 -9.65
CA PRO A 16 9.05 12.96 -8.97
C PRO A 16 8.89 11.56 -8.37
N LYS A 17 8.46 11.52 -7.11
CA LYS A 17 8.19 10.26 -6.41
C LYS A 17 6.83 9.72 -6.80
N PHE A 18 6.81 8.47 -7.22
CA PHE A 18 5.59 7.74 -7.57
C PHE A 18 5.28 6.74 -6.47
N HIS A 19 4.38 7.11 -5.57
CA HIS A 19 4.06 6.33 -4.38
C HIS A 19 2.93 5.31 -4.65
N ASP A 20 3.19 4.06 -4.31
CA ASP A 20 2.23 2.96 -4.39
C ASP A 20 0.90 3.24 -3.67
N TYR A 21 0.93 3.82 -2.47
CA TYR A 21 -0.30 4.12 -1.72
C TYR A 21 -1.17 5.19 -2.40
N ILE A 22 -0.56 6.12 -3.16
CA ILE A 22 -1.29 7.12 -3.96
C ILE A 22 -1.98 6.43 -5.13
N VAL A 23 -1.28 5.51 -5.81
CA VAL A 23 -1.83 4.70 -6.89
C VAL A 23 -2.97 3.82 -6.40
N GLU A 24 -2.76 3.11 -5.29
CA GLU A 24 -3.77 2.27 -4.66
C GLU A 24 -5.02 3.09 -4.34
N ARG A 25 -4.85 4.26 -3.71
CA ARG A 25 -5.96 5.16 -3.42
C ARG A 25 -6.69 5.58 -4.69
N ALA A 26 -5.95 5.95 -5.73
CA ALA A 26 -6.54 6.43 -6.97
C ALA A 26 -7.37 5.34 -7.67
N LEU A 27 -6.84 4.12 -7.75
CA LEU A 27 -7.51 2.95 -8.32
C LEU A 27 -8.77 2.58 -7.54
N LEU A 28 -8.69 2.58 -6.22
CA LEU A 28 -9.85 2.32 -5.37
C LEU A 28 -10.94 3.40 -5.53
N ASP A 29 -10.57 4.68 -5.56
CA ASP A 29 -11.55 5.76 -5.77
C ASP A 29 -12.23 5.64 -7.16
N MET A 30 -11.53 5.19 -8.22
CA MET A 30 -12.16 4.94 -9.53
C MET A 30 -13.17 3.79 -9.50
N ALA A 31 -12.84 2.72 -8.78
CA ALA A 31 -13.74 1.59 -8.61
C ALA A 31 -15.01 2.01 -7.86
N GLU A 32 -14.89 2.84 -6.82
CA GLU A 32 -16.04 3.33 -6.06
C GLU A 32 -16.93 4.30 -6.88
N VAL A 33 -16.33 5.20 -7.67
CA VAL A 33 -17.09 6.07 -8.58
C VAL A 33 -17.88 5.27 -9.60
N SER A 34 -17.31 4.17 -10.10
CA SER A 34 -17.98 3.26 -11.02
C SER A 34 -19.18 2.55 -10.36
N CYS A 35 -19.17 2.41 -9.03
CA CYS A 35 -20.28 1.88 -8.23
C CYS A 35 -21.21 2.97 -7.65
N GLY A 36 -21.05 4.23 -8.04
CA GLY A 36 -21.89 5.36 -7.61
C GLY A 36 -21.51 5.98 -6.25
N GLY A 37 -20.38 5.58 -5.67
CA GLY A 37 -19.79 6.20 -4.47
C GLY A 37 -18.93 7.41 -4.81
N LYS A 38 -18.78 8.38 -3.90
CA LYS A 38 -17.88 9.52 -4.10
C LYS A 38 -16.45 9.26 -3.60
N GLU A 39 -16.30 8.44 -2.55
CA GLU A 39 -15.03 8.18 -1.88
C GLU A 39 -15.05 6.82 -1.19
N LEU A 40 -13.87 6.24 -0.97
CA LEU A 40 -13.70 5.02 -0.16
C LEU A 40 -14.28 5.18 1.26
N PRO A 41 -15.17 4.28 1.69
CA PRO A 41 -15.73 4.30 3.04
C PRO A 41 -14.64 4.34 4.12
N LEU A 42 -14.79 5.25 5.09
CA LEU A 42 -13.80 5.48 6.16
C LEU A 42 -13.49 4.20 6.95
N TRP A 43 -14.49 3.34 7.20
CA TRP A 43 -14.27 2.07 7.89
C TRP A 43 -13.28 1.16 7.17
N ARG A 44 -13.27 1.13 5.83
CA ARG A 44 -12.33 0.27 5.07
C ARG A 44 -10.89 0.68 5.32
N GLN A 45 -10.64 1.99 5.32
CA GLN A 45 -9.32 2.54 5.60
C GLN A 45 -8.88 2.24 7.04
N GLN A 46 -9.79 2.40 8.00
CA GLN A 46 -9.52 2.10 9.40
C GLN A 46 -9.24 0.61 9.64
N VAL A 47 -9.97 -0.28 8.98
CA VAL A 47 -9.74 -1.74 9.06
C VAL A 47 -8.44 -2.11 8.36
N GLN A 48 -8.11 -1.54 7.20
CA GLN A 48 -6.83 -1.75 6.51
C GLN A 48 -5.65 -1.32 7.38
N TYR A 49 -5.76 -0.16 8.04
CA TYR A 49 -4.77 0.31 9.01
C TYR A 49 -4.63 -0.66 10.18
N ALA A 50 -5.74 -1.09 10.78
CA ALA A 50 -5.75 -2.00 11.91
C ALA A 50 -5.10 -3.34 11.57
N VAL A 51 -5.46 -3.92 10.42
CA VAL A 51 -4.85 -5.15 9.89
C VAL A 51 -3.36 -4.99 9.68
N GLY A 52 -2.94 -3.92 8.98
CA GLY A 52 -1.53 -3.69 8.68
C GLY A 52 -0.68 -3.60 9.94
N HIS A 53 -1.14 -2.85 10.94
CA HIS A 53 -0.46 -2.74 12.23
C HIS A 53 -0.49 -4.03 13.04
N THR A 54 -1.57 -4.79 12.95
CA THR A 54 -1.67 -6.10 13.62
C THR A 54 -0.65 -7.09 13.06
N LEU A 55 -0.53 -7.15 11.74
CA LEU A 55 0.44 -8.03 11.08
C LEU A 55 1.88 -7.57 11.33
N ASN A 56 2.14 -6.25 11.28
CA ASN A 56 3.43 -5.70 11.67
C ASN A 56 3.79 -6.07 13.12
N ASP A 57 2.89 -5.79 14.07
CA ASP A 57 3.08 -6.12 15.49
C ASP A 57 3.33 -7.63 15.68
N TYR A 58 2.67 -8.49 14.89
CA TYR A 58 2.79 -9.94 14.96
C TYR A 58 4.13 -10.46 14.43
N TYR A 59 4.58 -9.97 13.26
CA TYR A 59 5.81 -10.44 12.62
C TYR A 59 7.08 -9.78 13.18
N ILE A 60 6.97 -8.68 13.94
CA ILE A 60 8.07 -8.15 14.77
C ILE A 60 8.43 -9.13 15.90
N LEU A 61 7.47 -9.91 16.40
CA LEU A 61 7.73 -10.88 17.46
C LEU A 61 8.65 -11.99 16.96
N THR A 62 9.53 -12.46 17.86
CA THR A 62 10.33 -13.67 17.64
C THR A 62 9.39 -14.87 17.46
N PRO A 63 9.77 -15.87 16.65
CA PRO A 63 8.95 -17.06 16.41
C PRO A 63 8.42 -17.73 17.70
N GLU A 64 9.23 -17.78 18.75
CA GLU A 64 8.87 -18.38 20.03
C GLU A 64 7.70 -17.63 20.68
N VAL A 65 7.78 -16.29 20.73
CA VAL A 65 6.73 -15.45 21.32
C VAL A 65 5.49 -15.42 20.42
N ARG A 66 5.69 -15.39 19.11
CA ARG A 66 4.64 -15.39 18.09
C ARG A 66 3.75 -16.64 18.21
N SER A 67 4.36 -17.82 18.40
CA SER A 67 3.63 -19.09 18.57
C SER A 67 2.71 -19.11 19.79
N GLN A 68 2.99 -18.27 20.80
CA GLN A 68 2.21 -18.17 22.03
C GLN A 68 1.25 -16.98 22.04
N THR A 69 1.31 -16.11 21.02
CA THR A 69 0.53 -14.86 20.96
C THR A 69 -0.63 -15.00 19.98
N PRO A 70 -1.89 -15.03 20.46
CA PRO A 70 -3.03 -15.03 19.55
C PRO A 70 -3.10 -13.73 18.74
N ILE A 71 -3.13 -13.82 17.41
CA ILE A 71 -3.19 -12.61 16.56
C ILE A 71 -4.44 -11.76 16.84
N GLN A 72 -5.53 -12.38 17.26
CA GLN A 72 -6.75 -11.67 17.67
C GLN A 72 -6.49 -10.70 18.83
N PHE A 73 -5.61 -11.05 19.77
CA PHE A 73 -5.24 -10.16 20.87
C PHE A 73 -4.56 -8.88 20.36
N LEU A 74 -3.70 -8.99 19.34
CA LEU A 74 -3.07 -7.84 18.70
C LEU A 74 -4.09 -7.03 17.88
N LEU A 75 -5.03 -7.71 17.22
CA LEU A 75 -6.11 -7.07 16.46
C LEU A 75 -6.98 -6.20 17.37
N GLU A 76 -7.40 -6.71 18.53
CA GLU A 76 -8.24 -5.97 19.49
C GLU A 76 -7.64 -4.62 19.88
N ARG A 77 -6.31 -4.56 20.03
CA ARG A 77 -5.59 -3.32 20.38
C ARG A 77 -5.64 -2.27 19.27
N ARG A 78 -5.71 -2.71 18.01
CA ARG A 78 -5.69 -1.84 16.82
C ARG A 78 -7.07 -1.60 16.23
N TRP A 79 -8.07 -2.38 16.62
CA TRP A 79 -9.41 -2.34 16.03
C TRP A 79 -10.09 -0.98 16.25
N PRO A 80 -10.81 -0.45 15.25
CA PRO A 80 -11.50 0.83 15.39
C PRO A 80 -12.52 0.80 16.54
N GLN A 81 -12.34 1.66 17.55
CA GLN A 81 -13.22 1.70 18.71
C GLN A 81 -14.61 2.27 18.40
N ARG A 82 -14.72 3.06 17.33
CA ARG A 82 -15.96 3.76 16.95
C ARG A 82 -16.66 3.00 15.83
N SER A 83 -17.76 2.32 16.18
CA SER A 83 -18.64 1.66 15.20
C SER A 83 -19.39 2.64 14.29
N MET A 84 -19.41 3.94 14.61
CA MET A 84 -20.12 4.97 13.83
C MET A 84 -19.59 5.17 12.41
N CYS A 85 -18.35 4.72 12.13
CA CYS A 85 -17.79 4.78 10.78
C CYS A 85 -18.29 3.63 9.88
N PHE A 86 -18.99 2.66 10.45
CA PHE A 86 -19.54 1.49 9.76
C PHE A 86 -21.03 1.72 9.44
N PRO A 87 -21.54 1.15 8.33
CA PRO A 87 -22.95 1.19 7.96
C PRO A 87 -23.93 0.78 9.08
N SER A 88 -23.56 -0.20 9.91
CA SER A 88 -24.37 -0.65 11.04
C SER A 88 -23.50 -1.32 12.11
N LEU A 89 -24.04 -1.47 13.32
CA LEU A 89 -23.39 -2.22 14.39
C LEU A 89 -23.21 -3.71 14.01
N MET A 90 -24.17 -4.28 13.29
CA MET A 90 -24.06 -5.66 12.78
C MET A 90 -22.89 -5.79 11.81
N HIS A 91 -22.80 -4.88 10.84
CA HIS A 91 -21.70 -4.86 9.88
C HIS A 91 -20.33 -4.68 10.56
N TYR A 92 -20.25 -3.85 11.61
CA TYR A 92 -19.04 -3.72 12.42
C TYR A 92 -18.57 -5.06 13.00
N TRP A 93 -19.48 -5.83 13.61
CA TRP A 93 -19.15 -7.12 14.20
C TRP A 93 -18.87 -8.20 13.16
N GLU A 94 -19.62 -8.21 12.06
CA GLU A 94 -19.39 -9.12 10.92
C GLU A 94 -17.99 -8.93 10.33
N VAL A 95 -17.59 -7.68 10.06
CA VAL A 95 -16.26 -7.34 9.54
C VAL A 95 -15.18 -7.73 10.54
N LYS A 96 -15.38 -7.47 11.84
CA LYS A 96 -14.42 -7.84 12.89
C LYS A 96 -14.18 -9.35 12.96
N ASN A 97 -15.26 -10.13 13.02
CA ASN A 97 -15.18 -11.58 13.11
C ASN A 97 -14.53 -12.17 11.85
N THR A 98 -14.94 -11.70 10.66
CA THR A 98 -14.41 -12.16 9.38
C THR A 98 -12.91 -11.89 9.27
N ILE A 99 -12.46 -10.67 9.62
CA ILE A 99 -11.04 -10.32 9.61
C ILE A 99 -10.27 -11.10 10.68
N GLY A 100 -10.81 -11.26 11.88
CA GLY A 100 -10.20 -12.07 12.95
C GLY A 100 -9.95 -13.51 12.49
N ASP A 101 -10.95 -14.14 11.89
CA ASP A 101 -10.85 -15.50 11.38
C ASP A 101 -9.87 -15.61 10.20
N ALA A 102 -9.87 -14.63 9.29
CA ALA A 102 -8.93 -14.58 8.17
C ALA A 102 -7.49 -14.45 8.64
N LEU A 103 -7.22 -13.60 9.64
CA LEU A 103 -5.89 -13.42 10.22
C LEU A 103 -5.41 -14.68 10.94
N VAL A 104 -6.27 -15.37 11.68
CA VAL A 104 -5.93 -16.66 12.31
C VAL A 104 -5.52 -17.68 11.25
N ARG A 105 -6.32 -17.86 10.19
CA ARG A 105 -5.96 -18.78 9.09
C ARG A 105 -4.64 -18.39 8.41
N LEU A 106 -4.41 -17.10 8.24
CA LEU A 106 -3.22 -16.56 7.59
C LEU A 106 -1.96 -16.89 8.38
N VAL A 107 -1.94 -16.61 9.68
CA VAL A 107 -0.73 -16.84 10.49
C VAL A 107 -0.48 -18.31 10.80
N SER A 108 -1.53 -19.12 10.93
CA SER A 108 -1.38 -20.57 11.14
C SER A 108 -0.88 -21.32 9.90
N SER A 109 -0.99 -20.73 8.71
CA SER A 109 -0.57 -21.38 7.45
C SER A 109 0.79 -20.91 6.94
N CYS A 110 1.34 -19.83 7.49
CA CYS A 110 2.52 -19.16 6.93
C CYS A 110 3.63 -18.99 7.97
N HIS A 111 4.81 -19.54 7.67
CA HIS A 111 6.10 -19.07 8.19
C HIS A 111 6.19 -18.83 9.71
N GLU A 112 5.50 -19.65 10.53
CA GLU A 112 5.48 -19.47 11.99
C GLU A 112 6.88 -19.44 12.63
N ARG A 113 7.85 -20.12 11.99
CA ARG A 113 9.24 -20.24 12.47
C ARG A 113 10.23 -19.32 11.78
N GLU A 114 9.79 -18.53 10.81
CA GLU A 114 10.67 -17.68 10.01
C GLU A 114 10.48 -16.21 10.35
N VAL A 115 11.54 -15.44 10.11
CA VAL A 115 11.53 -13.98 10.22
C VAL A 115 11.50 -13.44 8.79
N PRO A 116 10.59 -12.51 8.47
CA PRO A 116 10.52 -11.94 7.14
C PRO A 116 11.80 -11.19 6.81
N PHE A 117 12.18 -11.21 5.53
CA PHE A 117 13.30 -10.44 5.00
C PHE A 117 12.99 -8.94 5.00
N MET A 118 11.76 -8.56 4.66
CA MET A 118 11.24 -7.20 4.79
C MET A 118 9.86 -7.22 5.45
N LEU A 119 9.61 -6.25 6.34
CA LEU A 119 8.35 -6.15 7.08
C LEU A 119 7.86 -4.69 7.12
N TYR A 120 6.79 -4.40 6.38
CA TYR A 120 6.17 -3.07 6.27
C TYR A 120 7.17 -1.93 6.00
N GLU A 121 8.12 -2.19 5.11
CA GLU A 121 9.18 -1.24 4.76
C GLU A 121 8.87 -0.53 3.44
N GLN A 122 9.16 0.77 3.39
CA GLN A 122 9.04 1.57 2.19
C GLN A 122 10.39 1.65 1.48
N TRP A 123 10.40 1.22 0.22
CA TRP A 123 11.58 1.17 -0.63
C TRP A 123 11.45 2.06 -1.85
N TYR A 124 12.59 2.49 -2.36
CA TYR A 124 12.67 3.42 -3.50
C TYR A 124 13.60 2.87 -4.57
N VAL A 125 13.20 3.02 -5.83
CA VAL A 125 14.04 2.66 -6.96
C VAL A 125 13.87 3.68 -8.09
N PRO A 126 14.97 4.19 -8.67
CA PRO A 126 14.87 5.07 -9.83
C PRO A 126 14.38 4.29 -11.05
N VAL A 127 13.46 4.87 -11.81
CA VAL A 127 12.94 4.34 -13.08
C VAL A 127 13.20 5.38 -14.18
N PRO A 128 14.42 5.43 -14.74
CA PRO A 128 14.81 6.45 -15.72
C PRO A 128 13.91 6.49 -16.96
N GLU A 129 13.39 5.34 -17.40
CA GLU A 129 12.50 5.20 -18.55
C GLU A 129 11.19 6.01 -18.42
N LEU A 130 10.80 6.28 -17.18
CA LEU A 130 9.60 7.03 -16.84
C LEU A 130 9.92 8.35 -16.12
N GLN A 131 11.22 8.69 -15.99
CA GLN A 131 11.69 9.89 -15.29
C GLN A 131 11.07 10.06 -13.90
N MET A 132 10.98 8.97 -13.13
CA MET A 132 10.40 8.96 -11.78
C MET A 132 11.22 8.11 -10.81
N ASP A 133 11.00 8.33 -9.52
CA ASP A 133 11.43 7.40 -8.46
C ASP A 133 10.20 6.59 -7.99
N LEU A 134 10.19 5.29 -8.27
CA LEU A 134 9.14 4.39 -7.79
C LEU A 134 9.32 4.14 -6.30
N SER A 135 8.26 4.36 -5.53
CA SER A 135 8.18 4.09 -4.10
C SER A 135 7.16 2.99 -3.86
N ILE A 136 7.56 1.90 -3.21
CA ILE A 136 6.70 0.76 -2.89
C ILE A 136 6.80 0.41 -1.41
N ILE A 137 5.67 0.13 -0.77
CA ILE A 137 5.61 -0.42 0.58
C ILE A 137 5.47 -1.93 0.46
N PHE A 138 6.53 -2.64 0.82
CA PHE A 138 6.49 -4.09 0.94
C PHE A 138 5.96 -4.46 2.32
N GLN A 139 4.78 -5.08 2.35
CA GLN A 139 4.14 -5.47 3.61
C GLN A 139 4.85 -6.67 4.24
N LEU A 140 5.09 -7.72 3.45
CA LEU A 140 5.87 -8.86 3.89
C LEU A 140 6.64 -9.46 2.72
N VAL A 141 7.92 -9.72 2.90
CA VAL A 141 8.79 -10.35 1.89
C VAL A 141 9.58 -11.47 2.52
N TRP A 142 9.63 -12.60 1.84
CA TRP A 142 10.39 -13.78 2.24
C TRP A 142 11.45 -14.11 1.19
N HIS A 143 12.57 -14.67 1.64
CA HIS A 143 13.46 -15.35 0.70
C HIS A 143 12.79 -16.63 0.22
N SER A 144 12.92 -16.92 -1.07
CA SER A 144 12.52 -18.21 -1.58
C SER A 144 13.45 -19.29 -1.02
N GLY A 145 12.86 -20.37 -0.51
CA GLY A 145 13.60 -21.56 -0.08
C GLY A 145 14.19 -22.38 -1.24
N LYS A 146 13.96 -21.99 -2.50
CA LYS A 146 14.61 -22.59 -3.67
C LYS A 146 16.01 -21.99 -3.84
N ARG A 147 16.91 -22.72 -4.52
CA ARG A 147 18.36 -22.45 -4.70
C ARG A 147 18.75 -21.10 -5.36
N GLY A 148 17.89 -20.08 -5.40
CA GLY A 148 18.19 -18.75 -5.92
C GLY A 148 17.70 -17.64 -4.99
N ASP A 149 18.22 -16.43 -5.19
CA ASP A 149 17.90 -15.21 -4.43
C ASP A 149 16.49 -14.64 -4.74
N GLY A 150 15.53 -15.51 -5.07
CA GLY A 150 14.16 -15.13 -5.40
C GLY A 150 13.42 -14.57 -4.18
N LEU A 151 12.57 -13.57 -4.40
CA LEU A 151 11.73 -12.97 -3.35
C LEU A 151 10.27 -13.40 -3.51
N ASN A 152 9.66 -13.83 -2.40
CA ASN A 152 8.22 -14.05 -2.31
C ASN A 152 7.59 -12.85 -1.62
N VAL A 153 6.77 -12.09 -2.35
CA VAL A 153 6.16 -10.87 -1.87
C VAL A 153 4.72 -11.14 -1.47
N GLN A 154 4.32 -10.72 -0.27
CA GLN A 154 2.95 -10.83 0.23
C GLN A 154 2.33 -9.44 0.42
N LYS A 155 1.10 -9.27 -0.09
CA LYS A 155 0.25 -8.10 0.12
C LYS A 155 -1.07 -8.51 0.75
N PHE A 156 -1.53 -7.74 1.72
CA PHE A 156 -2.77 -7.93 2.43
C PHE A 156 -3.74 -6.79 2.09
N MET A 157 -4.92 -7.17 1.62
CA MET A 157 -6.00 -6.26 1.25
C MET A 157 -7.25 -6.65 2.02
N VAL A 158 -7.87 -5.69 2.72
CA VAL A 158 -9.11 -5.92 3.46
C VAL A 158 -10.28 -6.17 2.51
N CYS A 159 -10.41 -5.36 1.47
CA CYS A 159 -11.37 -5.55 0.40
C CYS A 159 -10.63 -5.81 -0.90
N GLY A 160 -11.03 -6.83 -1.66
CA GLY A 160 -10.44 -7.13 -2.94
C GLY A 160 -10.71 -6.08 -4.00
N ASN A 161 -9.66 -5.75 -4.76
CA ASN A 161 -9.76 -4.95 -5.96
C ASN A 161 -8.69 -5.42 -6.97
N GLU A 162 -9.14 -5.93 -8.11
CA GLU A 162 -8.26 -6.50 -9.14
C GLU A 162 -7.30 -5.49 -9.74
N ASP A 163 -7.71 -4.23 -9.87
CA ASP A 163 -6.87 -3.21 -10.49
C ASP A 163 -5.76 -2.78 -9.53
N VAL A 164 -6.05 -2.68 -8.23
CA VAL A 164 -5.03 -2.47 -7.19
C VAL A 164 -4.07 -3.65 -7.12
N ALA A 165 -4.58 -4.88 -7.17
CA ALA A 165 -3.77 -6.08 -7.19
C ALA A 165 -2.84 -6.10 -8.41
N ARG A 166 -3.37 -5.84 -9.61
CA ARG A 166 -2.60 -5.76 -10.85
C ARG A 166 -1.55 -4.66 -10.80
N GLY A 167 -1.92 -3.47 -10.31
CA GLY A 167 -0.99 -2.35 -10.16
C GLY A 167 0.16 -2.68 -9.21
N PHE A 168 -0.13 -3.33 -8.09
CA PHE A 168 0.90 -3.81 -7.18
C PHE A 168 1.86 -4.82 -7.83
N ILE A 169 1.34 -5.78 -8.60
CA ILE A 169 2.18 -6.77 -9.28
C ILE A 169 3.12 -6.09 -10.29
N HIS A 170 2.64 -5.13 -11.08
CA HIS A 170 3.48 -4.37 -12.01
C HIS A 170 4.55 -3.54 -11.28
N MET A 171 4.18 -2.87 -10.18
CA MET A 171 5.14 -2.11 -9.35
C MET A 171 6.21 -3.03 -8.74
N ALA A 172 5.81 -4.16 -8.17
CA ALA A 172 6.73 -5.14 -7.60
C ALA A 172 7.67 -5.74 -8.66
N ASN A 173 7.17 -6.03 -9.87
CA ASN A 173 7.98 -6.54 -10.98
C ASN A 173 9.04 -5.52 -11.43
N VAL A 174 8.64 -4.25 -11.63
CA VAL A 174 9.59 -3.17 -11.98
C VAL A 174 10.60 -2.98 -10.87
N PHE A 175 10.16 -2.96 -9.60
CA PHE A 175 11.06 -2.82 -8.46
C PHE A 175 12.10 -3.93 -8.43
N CYS A 176 11.67 -5.19 -8.45
CA CYS A 176 12.60 -6.31 -8.30
C CYS A 176 13.58 -6.39 -9.48
N ARG A 177 13.12 -6.16 -10.72
CA ARG A 177 14.01 -6.18 -11.89
C ARG A 177 15.05 -5.07 -11.86
N LYS A 178 14.70 -3.90 -11.32
CA LYS A 178 15.62 -2.76 -11.19
C LYS A 178 16.62 -2.94 -10.05
N THR A 179 16.20 -3.52 -8.93
CA THR A 179 17.02 -3.65 -7.71
C THR A 179 17.84 -4.95 -7.71
N TYR A 180 17.26 -6.07 -8.15
CA TYR A 180 17.84 -7.41 -8.08
C TYR A 180 18.15 -8.03 -9.45
N GLY A 181 17.81 -7.35 -10.55
CA GLY A 181 18.03 -7.85 -11.90
C GLY A 181 17.07 -8.96 -12.35
N ALA A 182 16.14 -9.37 -11.48
CA ALA A 182 15.16 -10.43 -11.70
C ALA A 182 13.79 -10.02 -11.14
N PRO A 183 12.67 -10.57 -11.68
CA PRO A 183 11.35 -10.38 -11.08
C PRO A 183 11.29 -11.03 -9.68
N PRO A 184 10.24 -10.76 -8.88
CA PRO A 184 9.95 -11.60 -7.73
C PRO A 184 9.77 -13.05 -8.20
N GLU A 185 9.94 -14.03 -7.30
CA GLU A 185 9.59 -15.41 -7.63
C GLU A 185 8.07 -15.56 -7.64
N SER A 186 7.42 -15.01 -6.63
CA SER A 186 5.96 -14.98 -6.56
C SER A 186 5.45 -13.73 -5.87
N VAL A 187 4.23 -13.34 -6.24
CA VAL A 187 3.46 -12.30 -5.56
C VAL A 187 2.18 -12.94 -5.05
N GLU A 188 1.97 -12.91 -3.75
CA GLU A 188 0.81 -13.46 -3.08
C GLU A 188 -0.05 -12.33 -2.52
N ILE A 189 -1.33 -12.33 -2.88
CA ILE A 189 -2.28 -11.31 -2.46
C ILE A 189 -3.38 -11.99 -1.65
N HIS A 190 -3.56 -11.53 -0.42
CA HIS A 190 -4.60 -11.99 0.49
C HIS A 190 -5.75 -10.99 0.51
N PHE A 191 -6.94 -11.47 0.19
CA PHE A 191 -8.20 -10.74 0.23
C PHE A 191 -8.97 -11.17 1.48
N LEU A 192 -8.85 -10.38 2.55
CA LEU A 192 -9.17 -10.85 3.91
C LEU A 192 -10.67 -11.00 4.15
N LEU A 193 -11.51 -10.10 3.64
CA LEU A 193 -12.97 -10.23 3.78
C LEU A 193 -13.53 -11.36 2.92
N GLU A 194 -12.95 -11.56 1.73
CA GLU A 194 -13.30 -12.64 0.82
C GLU A 194 -12.77 -13.99 1.30
N GLY A 195 -11.81 -13.99 2.24
CA GLY A 195 -11.12 -15.18 2.70
C GLY A 195 -10.29 -15.87 1.61
N GLU A 196 -9.96 -15.13 0.54
CA GLU A 196 -9.28 -15.64 -0.64
C GLU A 196 -7.80 -15.29 -0.61
N ARG A 197 -6.98 -16.14 -1.22
CA ARG A 197 -5.56 -15.93 -1.41
C ARG A 197 -5.21 -16.28 -2.84
N ARG A 198 -4.58 -15.36 -3.56
CA ARG A 198 -4.15 -15.57 -4.94
C ARG A 198 -2.64 -15.48 -5.06
N LEU A 199 -2.09 -16.49 -5.70
CA LEU A 199 -0.66 -16.58 -6.00
C LEU A 199 -0.44 -16.25 -7.46
N TYR A 200 0.44 -15.30 -7.72
CA TYR A 200 0.86 -14.88 -9.04
C TYR A 200 2.33 -15.24 -9.24
N ASP A 201 2.65 -15.81 -10.39
CA ASP A 201 4.04 -15.98 -10.83
C ASP A 201 4.66 -14.58 -11.02
N GLY A 202 5.85 -14.34 -10.47
CA GLY A 202 6.50 -13.04 -10.64
C GLY A 202 6.95 -12.76 -12.09
N ASN A 203 7.01 -13.78 -12.95
CA ASN A 203 7.15 -13.64 -14.39
C ASN A 203 5.83 -13.47 -15.16
N ALA A 204 4.69 -13.31 -14.48
CA ALA A 204 3.38 -13.14 -15.14
C ALA A 204 3.35 -11.97 -16.14
N TYR A 205 4.19 -10.94 -15.93
CA TYR A 205 4.31 -9.79 -16.82
C TYR A 205 5.76 -9.52 -17.22
N THR A 206 5.95 -9.11 -18.47
CA THR A 206 7.26 -8.62 -18.93
C THR A 206 7.60 -7.27 -18.31
N MET A 207 8.88 -6.89 -18.39
CA MET A 207 9.33 -5.59 -17.91
C MET A 207 8.66 -4.45 -18.69
N GLU A 208 8.58 -4.59 -20.02
CA GLU A 208 8.00 -3.60 -20.92
C GLU A 208 6.52 -3.38 -20.60
N ALA A 209 5.74 -4.46 -20.46
CA ALA A 209 4.33 -4.37 -20.10
C ALA A 209 4.11 -3.67 -18.74
N SER A 210 5.03 -3.89 -17.80
CA SER A 210 4.94 -3.26 -16.48
C SER A 210 5.33 -1.78 -16.52
N LEU A 211 6.34 -1.40 -17.31
CA LEU A 211 6.68 0.01 -17.53
C LEU A 211 5.55 0.76 -18.22
N ASP A 212 4.91 0.18 -19.23
CA ASP A 212 3.79 0.78 -19.92
C ASP A 212 2.58 0.95 -18.99
N TYR A 213 2.31 -0.04 -18.13
CA TYR A 213 1.27 0.06 -17.11
C TYR A 213 1.54 1.20 -16.11
N LEU A 214 2.78 1.32 -15.60
CA LEU A 214 3.14 2.41 -14.70
C LEU A 214 3.10 3.78 -15.38
N ARG A 215 3.45 3.86 -16.67
CA ARG A 215 3.30 5.10 -17.45
C ARG A 215 1.84 5.54 -17.50
N LEU A 216 0.92 4.60 -17.75
CA LEU A 216 -0.52 4.89 -17.74
C LEU A 216 -0.98 5.42 -16.38
N LEU A 217 -0.60 4.75 -15.29
CA LEU A 217 -0.96 5.20 -13.94
C LEU A 217 -0.37 6.57 -13.58
N ALA A 218 0.84 6.87 -14.04
CA ALA A 218 1.47 8.18 -13.82
C ALA A 218 0.69 9.31 -14.51
N VAL A 219 0.22 9.09 -15.74
CA VAL A 219 -0.63 10.06 -16.46
C VAL A 219 -1.95 10.27 -15.71
N LEU A 220 -2.63 9.19 -15.31
CA LEU A 220 -3.90 9.26 -14.59
C LEU A 220 -3.78 10.02 -13.25
N ASN A 221 -2.67 9.85 -12.53
CA ASN A 221 -2.41 10.58 -11.29
C ASN A 221 -2.07 12.06 -11.54
N GLY A 222 -1.39 12.37 -12.64
CA GLY A 222 -1.08 13.74 -13.05
C GLY A 222 -2.34 14.56 -13.35
N GLU A 223 -3.28 14.00 -14.11
CA GLU A 223 -4.53 14.66 -14.48
C GLU A 223 -5.39 15.05 -13.26
N ARG A 224 -5.42 14.20 -12.22
CA ARG A 224 -6.11 14.48 -10.96
C ARG A 224 -5.52 15.67 -10.20
N SER A 225 -4.21 15.87 -10.29
CA SER A 225 -3.53 16.98 -9.62
C SER A 225 -3.77 18.32 -10.33
N SER A 226 -4.06 18.29 -11.63
CA SER A 226 -4.35 19.48 -12.45
C SER A 226 -5.85 19.84 -12.54
N GLY A 227 -6.76 18.90 -12.29
CA GLY A 227 -8.21 19.08 -12.47
C GLY A 227 -8.94 19.94 -11.43
N GLY A 228 -8.23 20.52 -10.45
CA GLY A 228 -8.81 21.31 -9.36
C GLY A 228 -8.69 22.83 -9.49
N ALA A 229 -8.10 23.35 -10.58
CA ALA A 229 -7.64 24.75 -10.63
C ALA A 229 -8.34 25.66 -11.65
N ASP A 230 -9.48 25.28 -12.24
CA ASP A 230 -10.23 26.17 -13.14
C ASP A 230 -11.74 26.13 -12.87
N CYS A 231 -12.16 26.81 -11.80
CA CYS A 231 -13.48 27.44 -11.74
C CYS A 231 -13.54 28.50 -10.63
N GLU A 232 -12.72 29.55 -10.74
CA GLU A 232 -13.03 30.82 -10.10
C GLU A 232 -13.42 31.84 -11.17
N SER A 233 -14.72 32.15 -11.26
CA SER A 233 -15.07 33.56 -11.25
C SER A 233 -16.44 33.79 -10.60
N ARG A 234 -16.39 34.66 -9.59
CA ARG A 234 -17.33 35.77 -9.33
C ARG A 234 -18.30 35.62 -8.15
N ALA A 235 -17.85 36.18 -7.01
CA ALA A 235 -18.60 36.87 -5.95
C ALA A 235 -19.63 36.04 -5.16
N GLU A 236 -19.60 35.99 -3.84
CA GLU A 236 -19.84 37.15 -2.98
C GLU A 236 -19.37 36.90 -1.54
N ARG A 237 -18.77 37.93 -0.95
CA ARG A 237 -18.27 37.97 0.43
C ARG A 237 -19.41 37.79 1.44
N ARG A 238 -19.23 36.90 2.42
CA ARG A 238 -19.71 37.10 3.81
C ARG A 238 -18.80 36.37 4.80
N ASN A 239 -18.16 37.17 5.65
CA ASN A 239 -17.36 36.74 6.80
C ASN A 239 -18.22 35.99 7.83
N ILE A 240 -17.73 34.85 8.32
CA ILE A 240 -17.93 34.39 9.70
C ILE A 240 -16.62 33.70 10.15
N PRO A 241 -16.04 34.04 11.33
CA PRO A 241 -14.81 33.46 11.82
C PRO A 241 -15.05 32.24 12.73
N GLY A 242 -14.10 31.31 12.72
CA GLY A 242 -13.91 30.32 13.78
C GLY A 242 -14.14 28.88 13.33
N GLU A 243 -13.04 28.15 13.10
CA GLU A 243 -12.76 26.83 13.69
C GLU A 243 -11.44 26.33 13.08
N ASP A 244 -10.34 26.76 13.71
CA ASP A 244 -9.06 26.07 13.62
C ASP A 244 -9.18 24.71 14.32
N SER A 245 -8.43 23.74 13.81
CA SER A 245 -8.15 22.41 14.38
C SER A 245 -9.09 21.30 13.93
N LEU A 246 -8.73 20.57 12.86
CA LEU A 246 -9.00 19.11 12.77
C LEU A 246 -8.23 18.35 11.66
N SER A 247 -7.29 18.96 10.94
CA SER A 247 -6.61 18.30 9.80
C SER A 247 -5.20 17.77 10.08
N ARG A 248 -4.85 17.42 11.33
CA ARG A 248 -3.46 17.01 11.67
C ARG A 248 -3.24 15.59 12.18
N ASN A 249 -4.25 14.73 12.29
CA ASN A 249 -4.09 13.40 12.89
C ASN A 249 -4.48 12.24 11.97
N LEU A 250 -3.85 12.14 10.80
CA LEU A 250 -3.83 10.94 9.98
C LEU A 250 -2.51 10.89 9.20
N LEU A 251 -1.40 10.88 9.94
CA LEU A 251 -0.05 10.52 9.51
C LEU A 251 0.86 10.55 10.74
N MET A 252 0.72 9.51 11.58
CA MET A 252 1.78 8.91 12.41
C MET A 252 1.36 7.49 12.78
#